data_AF-A0A1A8HJE2-F1
#
_entry.id   AF-A0A1A8HJE2-F1
#
_cell.length_a   1.000
_cell.length_b   1.000
_cell.length_c   1.000
_cell.angle_alpha   90.00
_cell.angle_beta   90.00
_cell.angle_gamma   90.00
#
_symmetry.space_group_name_H-M   'P 1'
#
loop_
_entity.id
_entity.type
_entity.pdbx_description
1 polymer ?
#
loop_
_entity_poly.entity_id
_entity_poly.type
_entity_poly.pdbx_seq_one_letter_code
_entity_poly.pdbx_strand_id
1 'polypeptide(L)'
;MTLQVGLVRRWKDVFCWVLLLACYASITLAAKPKMPGHTHLNSIRIDGDISLGGLFPVHARGNDGKACGELKKEKGIHRLEAMLFALDRINNDNELLPNVTLGARILDTCSRDTHALEQSLTFVQALIE
;
A
#
# COMPACT_ATOMS: atom_id res chain seq x y z
N MET A 1 38.04 -53.02 -0.64
CA MET A 1 37.83 -51.63 -1.12
C MET A 1 36.51 -51.09 -0.60
N THR A 2 36.38 -50.85 0.71
CA THR A 2 35.10 -50.39 1.30
C THR A 2 35.28 -49.40 2.47
N LEU A 3 36.48 -49.27 3.03
CA LEU A 3 36.74 -48.40 4.18
C LEU A 3 37.06 -46.94 3.83
N GLN A 4 37.33 -46.61 2.56
CA GLN A 4 37.62 -45.22 2.14
C GLN A 4 36.38 -44.41 1.76
N VAL A 5 35.20 -45.05 1.62
CA VAL A 5 33.96 -44.40 1.15
C VAL A 5 33.11 -43.85 2.32
N GLY A 6 33.25 -44.41 3.52
CA GLY A 6 32.47 -44.00 4.71
C GLY A 6 32.91 -42.67 5.32
N LEU A 7 34.20 -42.34 5.25
CA LEU A 7 34.75 -41.10 5.80
C LEU A 7 34.35 -39.88 4.94
N VAL A 8 34.28 -40.02 3.61
CA VAL A 8 33.86 -38.97 2.68
C VAL A 8 32.36 -38.67 2.76
N ARG A 9 31.52 -39.66 3.10
CA ARG A 9 30.06 -39.47 3.24
C ARG A 9 29.68 -38.67 4.49
N ARG A 10 30.31 -38.96 5.64
CA ARG A 10 30.04 -38.27 6.91
C ARG A 10 30.32 -36.77 6.85
N TRP A 11 31.32 -36.35 6.07
CA TRP A 11 31.67 -34.94 5.89
C TRP A 11 30.67 -34.20 4.99
N LYS A 12 30.08 -34.85 3.99
CA LYS A 12 29.07 -34.24 3.11
C LYS A 12 27.78 -33.91 3.85
N ASP A 13 27.37 -34.78 4.77
CA ASP A 13 26.17 -34.56 5.58
C ASP A 13 26.38 -33.41 6.57
N VAL A 14 27.49 -33.39 7.31
CA VAL A 14 27.82 -32.28 8.24
C VAL A 14 27.97 -30.96 7.49
N PHE A 15 28.60 -30.96 6.32
CA PHE A 15 28.76 -29.75 5.50
C PHE A 15 27.40 -29.22 5.00
N CYS A 16 26.48 -30.12 4.63
CA CYS A 16 25.12 -29.76 4.23
C CYS A 16 24.35 -29.11 5.39
N TRP A 17 24.42 -29.68 6.59
CA TRP A 17 23.76 -29.14 7.79
C TRP A 17 24.36 -27.80 8.24
N VAL A 18 25.69 -27.63 8.16
CA VAL A 18 26.36 -26.35 8.47
C VAL A 18 25.99 -25.27 7.45
N LEU A 19 25.92 -25.60 6.16
CA LEU A 19 25.48 -24.66 5.12
C LEU A 19 24.01 -24.26 5.29
N LEU A 20 23.13 -25.19 5.64
CA LEU A 20 21.71 -24.92 5.89
C LEU A 20 21.51 -24.02 7.13
N LEU A 21 22.25 -24.26 8.21
CA LEU A 21 22.21 -23.42 9.42
C LEU A 21 22.79 -22.01 9.17
N ALA A 22 23.86 -21.89 8.39
CA ALA A 22 24.44 -20.60 8.01
C ALA A 22 23.48 -19.78 7.11
N CYS A 23 22.77 -20.42 6.19
CA CYS A 23 21.70 -19.78 5.42
C CYS A 23 20.54 -19.32 6.30
N TYR A 24 20.09 -20.16 7.24
CA TYR A 24 19.00 -19.80 8.16
C TYR A 24 19.37 -18.60 9.05
N ALA A 25 20.62 -18.55 9.54
CA ALA A 25 21.14 -17.41 10.30
C ALA A 25 21.18 -16.12 9.45
N SER A 26 21.55 -16.23 8.16
CA SER A 26 21.59 -15.09 7.24
C SER A 26 20.20 -14.49 6.95
N ILE A 27 19.14 -15.30 7.00
CA ILE A 27 17.75 -14.84 6.80
C ILE A 27 17.26 -14.02 8.02
N THR A 28 17.77 -14.29 9.23
CA THR A 28 17.32 -13.59 10.45
C THR A 28 17.97 -12.24 10.70
N LEU A 29 19.10 -11.93 10.04
CA LEU A 29 19.84 -10.67 10.22
C LEU A 29 19.54 -9.61 9.14
N ALA A 30 18.57 -9.86 8.25
CA ALA A 30 18.02 -8.83 7.39
C ALA A 30 17.24 -7.83 8.26
N ALA A 31 17.96 -6.83 8.77
CA ALA A 31 17.43 -5.70 9.50
C ALA A 31 16.18 -5.17 8.79
N LYS A 32 15.06 -5.07 9.51
CA LYS A 32 13.84 -4.43 9.01
C LYS A 32 14.23 -3.05 8.48
N PRO A 33 14.05 -2.75 7.20
CA PRO A 33 14.33 -1.42 6.69
C PRO A 33 13.43 -0.45 7.43
N LYS A 34 14.03 0.48 8.18
CA LYS A 34 13.33 1.61 8.76
C LYS A 34 12.94 2.51 7.59
N MET A 35 11.72 2.31 7.08
CA MET A 35 11.18 3.13 6.00
C MET A 35 11.32 4.61 6.40
N PRO A 36 11.94 5.44 5.54
CA PRO A 36 11.96 6.88 5.74
C PRO A 36 10.51 7.34 5.91
N GLY A 37 10.23 8.11 6.97
CA GLY A 37 8.90 8.63 7.25
C GLY A 37 8.32 9.23 5.98
N HIS A 38 7.27 8.61 5.46
CA HIS A 38 6.63 9.06 4.25
C HIS A 38 6.18 10.49 4.46
N THR A 39 6.67 11.41 3.62
CA THR A 39 5.89 12.58 3.24
C THR A 39 4.57 12.01 2.73
N HIS A 40 3.56 12.08 3.59
CA HIS A 40 2.30 11.38 3.40
C HIS A 40 1.67 11.96 2.12
N LEU A 41 1.66 11.16 1.05
CA LEU A 41 0.92 11.49 -0.16
C LEU A 41 -0.55 11.33 0.21
N ASN A 42 -1.17 12.40 0.72
CA ASN A 42 -2.56 12.38 1.19
C ASN A 42 -3.58 12.31 0.05
N SER A 43 -3.12 12.31 -1.20
CA SER A 43 -3.99 12.46 -2.37
C SER A 43 -3.58 11.58 -3.54
N ILE A 44 -4.57 10.98 -4.20
CA ILE A 44 -4.46 10.32 -5.50
C ILE A 44 -5.28 11.14 -6.50
N ARG A 45 -4.73 11.36 -7.71
CA ARG A 45 -5.45 12.00 -8.81
C ARG A 45 -5.36 11.12 -10.06
N ILE A 46 -6.51 10.84 -10.65
CA ILE A 46 -6.71 10.15 -11.91
C ILE A 46 -7.44 11.14 -12.81
N ASP A 47 -6.86 11.45 -13.95
CA ASP A 47 -7.43 12.38 -14.91
C ASP A 47 -8.55 11.69 -15.72
N GLY A 48 -9.52 12.48 -16.14
CA GLY A 48 -10.67 12.05 -16.93
C GLY A 48 -11.57 13.24 -17.23
N ASP A 49 -12.54 13.06 -18.12
CA ASP A 49 -13.50 14.11 -18.51
C ASP A 49 -14.34 14.59 -17.32
N ILE A 50 -14.68 13.68 -16.41
CA ILE A 50 -15.37 13.98 -15.15
C ILE A 50 -14.55 13.40 -14.00
N SER A 51 -14.15 14.23 -13.03
CA SER A 51 -13.43 13.76 -11.84
C SER A 51 -14.35 13.55 -10.65
N LEU A 52 -14.38 12.35 -10.08
CA LEU A 52 -15.12 12.04 -8.85
C LEU A 52 -14.26 12.28 -7.61
N GLY A 53 -14.74 13.11 -6.69
CA GLY A 53 -14.12 13.32 -5.38
C GLY A 53 -14.38 12.14 -4.43
N GLY A 54 -13.33 11.67 -3.74
CA GLY A 54 -13.42 10.58 -2.76
C GLY A 54 -12.70 10.89 -1.46
N LEU A 55 -13.35 10.63 -0.32
CA LEU A 55 -12.75 10.76 1.01
C LEU A 55 -12.76 9.41 1.71
N PHE A 56 -11.57 8.91 2.06
CA PHE A 56 -11.43 7.60 2.69
C PHE A 56 -10.62 7.68 3.98
N PRO A 57 -10.95 6.88 5.01
CA PRO A 57 -10.16 6.78 6.24
C PRO A 57 -9.02 5.77 6.05
N VAL A 58 -8.07 6.10 5.18
CA VAL A 58 -6.94 5.22 4.85
C VAL A 58 -6.01 5.07 6.05
N HIS A 59 -5.81 6.16 6.82
CA HIS A 59 -5.07 6.12 8.06
C HIS A 59 -5.97 6.32 9.29
N ALA A 60 -5.51 5.80 10.42
CA ALA A 60 -6.04 6.09 11.74
C ALA A 60 -5.70 7.53 12.14
N ARG A 61 -6.33 8.00 13.23
CA ARG A 61 -5.98 9.28 13.84
C ARG A 61 -4.55 9.21 14.38
N GLY A 62 -3.73 10.21 14.07
CA GLY A 62 -2.37 10.32 14.59
C GLY A 62 -2.35 10.61 16.09
N ASN A 63 -1.34 10.05 16.76
CA ASN A 63 -1.01 10.36 18.16
C ASN A 63 0.18 11.35 18.23
N ASP A 64 0.36 12.00 19.38
CA ASP A 64 1.55 12.80 19.72
C ASP A 64 1.91 13.88 18.69
N GLY A 65 0.91 14.62 18.21
CA GLY A 65 1.09 15.73 17.27
C GLY A 65 1.24 15.31 15.80
N LYS A 66 1.22 14.01 15.48
CA LYS A 66 1.20 13.55 14.08
C LYS A 66 -0.16 13.81 13.44
N ALA A 67 -0.16 14.21 12.16
CA ALA A 67 -1.39 14.44 11.40
C ALA A 67 -2.21 13.15 11.23
N CYS A 68 -1.54 12.05 10.90
CA CYS A 68 -2.13 10.75 10.59
C CYS A 68 -1.40 9.64 11.39
N GLY A 69 -2.11 8.54 11.65
CA GLY A 69 -1.64 7.37 12.38
C GLY A 69 -1.39 6.18 11.46
N GLU A 70 -1.57 4.97 11.98
CA GLU A 70 -1.34 3.72 11.25
C GLU A 70 -2.34 3.48 10.12
N LEU A 71 -1.93 2.73 9.09
CA LEU A 71 -2.77 2.33 7.96
C LEU A 71 -3.92 1.41 8.39
N LYS A 72 -5.14 1.71 7.91
CA LYS A 72 -6.36 0.92 8.09
C LYS A 72 -6.64 0.07 6.85
N LYS A 73 -6.16 -1.18 6.86
CA LYS A 73 -6.32 -2.13 5.74
C LYS A 73 -7.79 -2.37 5.37
N GLU A 74 -8.62 -2.75 6.34
CA GLU A 74 -9.99 -3.18 6.04
C GLU A 74 -10.91 -2.03 5.63
N LYS A 75 -11.14 -1.07 6.55
CA LYS A 75 -12.14 0.00 6.33
C LYS A 75 -11.63 1.18 5.50
N GLY A 76 -10.31 1.32 5.35
CA GLY A 76 -9.66 2.37 4.57
C GLY A 76 -9.33 1.87 3.18
N ILE A 77 -8.33 0.99 3.08
CA ILE A 77 -7.80 0.51 1.80
C ILE A 77 -8.84 -0.24 0.98
N HIS A 78 -9.64 -1.15 1.56
CA HIS A 78 -10.62 -1.88 0.73
C HIS A 78 -11.68 -0.96 0.11
N ARG A 79 -12.04 0.15 0.78
CA ARG A 79 -13.01 1.12 0.23
C ARG A 79 -12.41 1.98 -0.87
N LEU A 80 -11.14 2.39 -0.68
CA LEU A 80 -10.37 3.05 -1.70
C LEU A 80 -10.27 2.18 -2.96
N GLU A 81 -9.87 0.92 -2.79
CA GLU A 81 -9.75 -0.06 -3.87
C GLU A 81 -11.10 -0.31 -4.55
N ALA A 82 -12.19 -0.38 -3.78
CA ALA A 82 -13.52 -0.56 -4.34
C ALA A 82 -13.96 0.61 -5.25
N MET A 83 -13.58 1.85 -4.92
CA MET A 83 -13.83 2.99 -5.79
C MET A 83 -13.01 2.91 -7.07
N LEU A 84 -11.72 2.57 -6.98
CA LEU A 84 -10.84 2.40 -8.15
C LEU A 84 -11.35 1.29 -9.07
N PHE A 85 -11.72 0.14 -8.48
CA PHE A 85 -12.33 -0.97 -9.19
C PHE A 85 -13.63 -0.57 -9.90
N ALA A 86 -14.48 0.23 -9.25
CA ALA A 86 -15.72 0.71 -9.85
C ALA A 86 -15.45 1.67 -11.03
N LEU A 87 -14.48 2.59 -10.90
CA LEU A 87 -14.06 3.47 -11.99
C LEU A 87 -13.57 2.66 -13.20
N ASP A 88 -12.70 1.68 -12.96
CA ASP A 88 -12.21 0.79 -14.01
C ASP A 88 -13.35 0.02 -14.67
N ARG A 89 -14.32 -0.47 -13.89
CA ARG A 89 -15.43 -1.23 -14.45
C ARG A 89 -16.36 -0.35 -15.31
N ILE A 90 -16.58 0.91 -14.91
CA ILE A 90 -17.41 1.86 -15.66
C ILE A 90 -16.69 2.31 -16.93
N ASN A 91 -15.41 2.72 -16.83
CA ASN A 91 -14.65 3.20 -17.99
C ASN A 91 -14.41 2.13 -19.06
N ASN A 92 -14.47 0.84 -18.69
CA ASN A 92 -14.38 -0.28 -19.61
C ASN A 92 -15.75 -0.78 -20.13
N ASP A 93 -16.85 -0.17 -19.72
CA ASP A 93 -18.20 -0.56 -20.16
C ASP A 93 -18.71 0.38 -21.26
N ASN A 94 -18.90 -0.14 -22.46
CA ASN A 94 -19.38 0.67 -23.59
C ASN A 94 -20.88 1.03 -23.48
N GLU A 95 -21.63 0.40 -22.57
CA GLU A 95 -23.05 0.73 -22.34
C GLU A 95 -23.23 1.84 -21.30
N LEU A 96 -22.25 2.04 -20.41
CA LEU A 96 -22.29 3.03 -19.33
C LEU A 96 -21.35 4.20 -19.62
N LEU A 97 -21.92 5.40 -19.81
CA LEU A 97 -21.17 6.63 -20.12
C LEU A 97 -20.29 6.54 -21.39
N PRO A 98 -20.89 6.22 -22.57
CA PRO A 98 -20.12 6.14 -23.80
C PRO A 98 -19.48 7.50 -24.14
N ASN A 99 -18.20 7.47 -24.50
CA ASN A 99 -17.37 8.65 -24.83
C ASN A 99 -17.08 9.61 -23.67
N VAL A 100 -17.26 9.17 -22.41
CA VAL A 100 -16.88 9.95 -21.23
C VAL A 100 -16.01 9.09 -20.33
N THR A 101 -14.85 9.62 -19.96
CA THR A 101 -13.93 8.96 -19.03
C THR A 101 -14.11 9.52 -17.62
N LEU A 102 -14.31 8.63 -16.65
CA LEU A 102 -14.32 8.99 -15.24
C LEU A 102 -12.90 8.99 -14.67
N GLY A 103 -12.46 10.15 -14.22
CA GLY A 103 -11.31 10.32 -13.34
C GLY A 103 -11.73 10.32 -11.87
N ALA A 104 -10.76 10.53 -10.99
CA ALA A 104 -11.01 10.66 -9.57
C ALA A 104 -9.96 11.50 -8.86
N ARG A 105 -10.39 12.17 -7.79
CA ARG A 105 -9.50 12.82 -6.84
C ARG A 105 -9.81 12.32 -5.44
N ILE A 106 -8.90 11.54 -4.90
CA ILE A 106 -9.11 10.78 -3.67
C ILE A 106 -8.20 11.33 -2.58
N LEU A 107 -8.76 11.65 -1.43
CA LEU A 107 -8.07 12.26 -0.30
C LEU A 107 -8.22 11.41 0.96
N ASP A 108 -7.17 11.35 1.77
CA ASP A 108 -7.22 10.68 3.07
C ASP A 108 -7.75 11.59 4.17
N THR A 109 -8.73 11.09 4.92
CA THR A 109 -9.34 11.79 6.07
C THR A 109 -8.55 11.59 7.36
N CYS A 110 -7.62 10.64 7.40
CA CYS A 110 -6.86 10.24 8.61
C CYS A 110 -7.76 9.97 9.83
N SER A 111 -9.01 9.54 9.58
CA SER A 111 -10.04 9.33 10.60
C SER A 111 -10.23 10.54 11.54
N ARG A 112 -10.09 11.77 11.03
CA ARG A 112 -10.20 13.01 11.81
C ARG A 112 -11.03 14.05 11.06
N ASP A 113 -12.12 14.49 11.66
CA ASP A 113 -13.13 15.35 11.01
C ASP A 113 -12.57 16.69 10.52
N THR A 114 -11.74 17.35 11.32
CA THR A 114 -11.10 18.62 10.91
C THR A 114 -10.20 18.44 9.71
N HIS A 115 -9.46 17.32 9.65
CA HIS A 115 -8.62 16.99 8.51
C HIS A 115 -9.48 16.66 7.28
N ALA A 116 -10.57 15.91 7.44
CA ALA A 116 -11.52 15.63 6.37
C ALA A 116 -12.14 16.93 5.80
N LEU A 117 -12.46 17.90 6.67
CA LEU A 117 -12.97 19.21 6.25
C LEU A 117 -11.91 19.98 5.45
N GLU A 118 -10.67 20.07 5.95
CA GLU A 118 -9.55 20.69 5.24
C GLU A 118 -9.35 20.07 3.86
N GLN A 119 -9.38 18.74 3.75
CA GLN A 119 -9.31 18.04 2.47
C GLN A 119 -10.52 18.36 1.57
N SER A 120 -11.74 18.40 2.13
CA SER A 120 -12.96 18.70 1.37
C SER A 120 -12.94 20.10 0.76
N LEU A 121 -12.37 21.09 1.47
CA LEU A 121 -12.21 22.45 0.95
C LEU A 121 -11.35 22.47 -0.31
N THR A 122 -10.38 21.57 -0.44
CA THR A 122 -9.54 21.49 -1.65
C THR A 122 -10.33 21.05 -2.89
N PHE A 123 -11.48 20.39 -2.74
CA PHE A 123 -12.37 20.08 -3.87
C PHE A 123 -13.07 21.32 -4.39
N VAL A 124 -13.48 22.23 -3.50
CA VAL A 124 -14.20 23.45 -3.87
C VAL A 124 -13.26 24.54 -4.35
N GLN A 125 -12.08 24.66 -3.76
CA GLN A 125 -11.06 25.60 -4.21
C GLN A 125 -10.64 25.35 -5.65
N ALA A 126 -10.57 24.07 -6.06
CA ALA A 126 -10.28 23.68 -7.44
C ALA A 126 -11.39 24.06 -8.45
N LEU A 127 -12.55 24.55 -8.00
CA LEU A 127 -13.65 25.02 -8.84
C LEU A 127 -13.66 26.55 -9.00
N ILE A 128 -12.81 27.27 -8.26
CA ILE A 128 -12.75 28.73 -8.26
C ILE A 128 -11.60 29.24 -9.18
N GLU A 129 -10.70 28.35 -9.59
CA GLU A 129 -9.67 28.58 -10.61
C GLU A 129 -10.10 27.99 -11.96
#